data_AF-A0A927PKA2-F1
#
_entry.id   AF-A0A927PKA2-F1
#
_cell.length_a   1.000
_cell.length_b   1.000
_cell.length_c   1.000
_cell.angle_alpha   90.00
_cell.angle_beta   90.00
_cell.angle_gamma   90.00
#
_symmetry.space_group_name_H-M   'P 1'
#
loop_
_entity.id
_entity.type
_entity.pdbx_description
1 polymer ?
#
loop_
_entity_poly.entity_id
_entity_poly.type
_entity_poly.pdbx_seq_one_letter_code
_entity_poly.pdbx_strand_id
1 'polypeptide(L)'
;MLKHKIFIFFFVLVLLSSCGDDEGDIIRYSASTIEPFKVYVKSTDSEQGGVELDESSITSRIRKIIPESTYEYYVNTTITFLEDNIIIDPQASLALPEKSPCKFEGGSLYISKASQWQYFGDGDQRMITIRQHYIAHKQNGSEKFQIKQVPPQKDMNGEVAAGQSPFGELKNMVEGDTLIWCTRNSVFR
;
A
#
# COMPACT_ATOMS: atom_id res chain seq x y z
N MET A 1 -61.70 1.92 13.25
CA MET A 1 -60.39 1.23 13.33
C MET A 1 -59.73 0.92 11.98
N LEU A 2 -60.32 1.28 10.83
CA LEU A 2 -59.72 1.02 9.50
C LEU A 2 -58.71 2.11 9.07
N LYS A 3 -58.90 3.36 9.51
CA LYS A 3 -58.06 4.51 9.12
C LYS A 3 -56.64 4.49 9.70
N HIS A 4 -56.41 3.84 10.84
CA HIS A 4 -55.07 3.74 11.47
C HIS A 4 -54.22 2.62 10.84
N LYS A 5 -54.84 1.63 10.18
CA LYS A 5 -54.11 0.54 9.52
C LYS A 5 -53.48 0.96 8.19
N ILE A 6 -54.09 1.92 7.49
CA ILE A 6 -53.57 2.48 6.24
C ILE A 6 -52.34 3.35 6.50
N PHE A 7 -52.30 4.06 7.63
CA PHE A 7 -51.17 4.94 7.99
C PHE A 7 -49.89 4.16 8.32
N ILE A 8 -50.02 3.01 8.99
CA ILE A 8 -48.88 2.13 9.30
C ILE A 8 -48.33 1.49 8.02
N PHE A 9 -49.19 1.11 7.08
CA PHE A 9 -48.76 0.53 5.80
C PHE A 9 -47.96 1.52 4.95
N PHE A 10 -48.33 2.80 4.96
CA PHE A 10 -47.61 3.86 4.24
C PHE A 10 -46.24 4.16 4.90
N PHE A 11 -46.15 4.10 6.23
CA PHE A 11 -44.89 4.34 6.95
C PHE A 11 -43.87 3.20 6.76
N VAL A 12 -44.34 1.94 6.64
CA VAL A 12 -43.48 0.79 6.33
C VAL A 12 -43.01 0.80 4.87
N LEU A 13 -43.84 1.27 3.93
CA LEU A 13 -43.46 1.43 2.52
C LEU A 13 -42.38 2.49 2.32
N VAL A 14 -42.45 3.62 3.03
CA VAL A 14 -41.43 4.68 2.98
C VAL A 14 -40.09 4.21 3.58
N LEU A 15 -40.11 3.38 4.63
CA LEU A 15 -38.90 2.78 5.22
C LEU A 15 -38.22 1.73 4.32
N LEU A 16 -38.95 1.08 3.42
CA LEU A 16 -38.39 0.10 2.47
C LEU A 16 -37.88 0.74 1.17
N SER A 17 -38.35 1.94 0.82
CA SER A 17 -37.85 2.70 -0.35
C SER A 17 -36.60 3.55 -0.05
N SER A 18 -36.02 3.43 1.15
CA SER A 18 -34.74 4.06 1.52
C SER A 18 -33.57 3.07 1.60
N CYS A 19 -33.74 1.82 1.12
CA CYS A 19 -32.60 1.07 0.61
C CYS A 19 -32.28 1.61 -0.79
N GLY A 20 -31.66 2.80 -0.83
CA GLY A 20 -30.91 3.17 -2.02
C GLY A 20 -29.77 2.16 -2.15
N ASP A 21 -29.74 1.44 -3.26
CA ASP A 21 -28.53 0.81 -3.76
C ASP A 21 -27.51 1.91 -4.04
N ASP A 22 -26.87 2.41 -2.98
CA ASP A 22 -25.57 3.05 -3.12
C ASP A 22 -24.56 1.89 -3.27
N GLU A 23 -24.64 1.18 -4.40
CA GLU A 23 -23.56 0.32 -4.87
C GLU A 23 -22.36 1.24 -5.15
N GLY A 24 -21.61 1.57 -4.10
CA GLY A 24 -20.34 2.27 -4.25
C GLY A 24 -19.47 1.50 -5.24
N ASP A 25 -18.79 2.22 -6.13
CA ASP A 25 -17.95 1.61 -7.17
C ASP A 25 -17.03 0.55 -6.54
N ILE A 26 -17.26 -0.72 -6.88
CA ILE A 26 -16.47 -1.87 -6.40
C ILE A 26 -15.38 -2.16 -7.42
N ILE A 27 -14.14 -1.84 -7.08
CA ILE A 27 -12.96 -2.20 -7.88
C ILE A 27 -12.31 -3.46 -7.32
N ARG A 28 -11.77 -4.31 -8.19
CA ARG A 28 -11.19 -5.61 -7.82
C ARG A 28 -9.71 -5.64 -8.13
N TYR A 29 -8.97 -6.39 -7.32
CA TYR A 29 -7.57 -6.66 -7.61
C TYR A 29 -7.42 -7.24 -9.03
N SER A 30 -6.54 -6.63 -9.82
CA SER A 30 -6.27 -7.06 -11.19
C SER A 30 -4.88 -7.65 -11.36
N ALA A 31 -3.84 -6.95 -10.88
CA ALA A 31 -2.46 -7.37 -11.06
C ALA A 31 -1.53 -6.57 -10.13
N SER A 32 -0.34 -7.13 -9.88
CA SER A 32 0.75 -6.42 -9.22
C SER A 32 1.98 -6.39 -10.11
N THR A 33 2.71 -5.28 -10.04
CA THR A 33 4.02 -5.12 -10.66
C THR A 33 5.01 -4.62 -9.64
N ILE A 34 6.28 -5.02 -9.75
CA ILE A 34 7.37 -4.53 -8.91
C ILE A 34 8.20 -3.60 -9.79
N GLU A 35 8.33 -2.34 -9.38
CA GLU A 35 9.25 -1.38 -9.99
C GLU A 35 10.69 -1.91 -9.91
N PRO A 36 11.62 -1.44 -10.78
CA PRO A 36 13.03 -1.75 -10.61
C PRO A 36 13.48 -1.53 -9.17
N PHE A 37 14.29 -2.45 -8.66
CA PHE A 37 14.81 -2.31 -7.32
C PHE A 37 15.78 -1.13 -7.30
N LYS A 38 16.13 -0.69 -6.10
CA LYS A 38 17.18 0.28 -5.88
C LYS A 38 18.08 -0.26 -4.79
N VAL A 39 19.33 -0.50 -5.15
CA VAL A 39 20.34 -1.10 -4.28
C VAL A 39 21.39 -0.06 -3.98
N TYR A 40 21.64 0.20 -2.70
CA TYR A 40 22.74 1.02 -2.22
C TYR A 40 23.69 0.17 -1.41
N VAL A 41 24.98 0.30 -1.69
CA VAL A 41 26.04 -0.33 -0.88
C VAL A 41 27.12 0.69 -0.59
N LYS A 42 27.87 0.48 0.48
CA LYS A 42 29.14 1.17 0.68
C LYS A 42 30.28 0.29 0.17
N SER A 43 30.90 0.72 -0.93
CA SER A 43 32.16 0.13 -1.43
C SER A 43 33.37 0.71 -0.68
N THR A 44 34.46 -0.03 -0.64
CA THR A 44 35.79 0.42 -0.17
C THR A 44 36.29 1.64 -0.93
N ASP A 45 35.91 1.75 -2.21
CA ASP A 45 36.51 2.71 -3.15
C ASP A 45 35.74 4.04 -3.24
N SER A 46 34.61 4.15 -2.53
CA SER A 46 33.80 5.37 -2.48
C SER A 46 34.09 6.15 -1.20
N GLU A 47 34.47 7.42 -1.27
CA GLU A 47 34.51 8.28 -0.06
C GLU A 47 33.11 8.72 0.39
N GLN A 48 32.11 8.58 -0.50
CA GLN A 48 30.70 8.85 -0.22
C GLN A 48 30.06 7.61 0.43
N GLY A 49 28.97 7.80 1.18
CA GLY A 49 28.24 6.73 1.86
C GLY A 49 27.62 5.67 0.93
N GLY A 50 26.37 5.29 1.14
CA GLY A 50 25.67 4.37 0.25
C GLY A 50 25.59 4.91 -1.18
N VAL A 51 26.14 4.16 -2.14
CA VAL A 51 26.09 4.49 -3.58
C VAL A 51 25.17 3.51 -4.29
N GLU A 52 24.34 4.02 -5.20
CA GLU A 52 23.44 3.21 -6.00
C GLU A 52 24.21 2.27 -6.94
N LEU A 53 23.89 0.98 -6.91
CA LEU A 53 24.44 -0.01 -7.83
C LEU A 53 23.50 -0.26 -9.01
N ASP A 54 24.08 -0.46 -10.19
CA ASP A 54 23.35 -1.07 -11.31
C ASP A 54 23.09 -2.55 -10.99
N GLU A 55 21.81 -2.85 -10.84
CA GLU A 55 21.28 -4.09 -10.29
C GLU A 55 20.95 -5.17 -11.32
N SER A 56 21.19 -4.90 -12.61
CA SER A 56 20.83 -5.78 -13.72
C SER A 56 21.32 -7.23 -13.55
N SER A 57 22.42 -7.43 -12.83
CA SER A 57 23.02 -8.74 -12.56
C SER A 57 22.44 -9.49 -11.34
N ILE A 58 21.68 -8.83 -10.46
CA ILE A 58 21.25 -9.39 -9.16
C ILE A 58 19.74 -9.35 -8.91
N THR A 59 18.96 -8.73 -9.82
CA THR A 59 17.49 -8.56 -9.69
C THR A 59 16.73 -9.85 -9.32
N SER A 60 17.08 -10.99 -9.93
CA SER A 60 16.38 -12.27 -9.69
C SER A 60 16.60 -12.83 -8.28
N ARG A 61 17.73 -12.51 -7.64
CA ARG A 61 18.02 -12.88 -6.25
C ARG A 61 17.30 -11.95 -5.28
N ILE A 62 17.27 -10.65 -5.60
CA ILE A 62 16.60 -9.64 -4.78
C ILE A 62 15.09 -9.88 -4.70
N ARG A 63 14.46 -10.28 -5.81
CA ARG A 63 13.01 -10.61 -5.83
C ARG A 63 12.61 -11.67 -4.81
N LYS A 64 13.51 -12.59 -4.43
CA LYS A 64 13.24 -13.63 -3.43
C LYS A 64 13.26 -13.10 -1.99
N ILE A 65 13.82 -11.92 -1.77
CA ILE A 65 13.96 -11.31 -0.45
C ILE A 65 12.69 -10.54 -0.08
N ILE A 66 12.02 -9.91 -1.04
CA ILE A 66 10.82 -9.12 -0.77
C ILE A 66 9.57 -10.02 -0.79
N PRO A 67 8.78 -10.06 0.28
CA PRO A 67 7.57 -10.88 0.34
C PRO A 67 6.53 -10.42 -0.69
N GLU A 68 5.66 -11.34 -1.09
CA GLU A 68 4.45 -11.04 -1.85
C GLU A 68 3.54 -10.07 -1.09
N SER A 69 2.77 -9.26 -1.82
CA SER A 69 1.77 -8.40 -1.17
C SER A 69 0.58 -9.20 -0.68
N THR A 70 -0.12 -8.64 0.30
CA THR A 70 -1.40 -9.17 0.77
C THR A 70 -2.41 -9.33 -0.38
N TYR A 71 -2.37 -8.47 -1.39
CA TYR A 71 -3.29 -8.49 -2.54
C TYR A 71 -2.97 -9.60 -3.55
N GLU A 72 -1.70 -9.97 -3.68
CA GLU A 72 -1.31 -11.15 -4.47
C GLU A 72 -1.70 -12.45 -3.78
N TYR A 73 -1.67 -12.47 -2.44
CA TYR A 73 -2.12 -13.62 -1.67
C TYR A 73 -3.65 -13.78 -1.70
N TYR A 74 -4.37 -12.66 -1.62
CA TYR A 74 -5.83 -12.61 -1.68
C TYR A 74 -6.30 -11.96 -2.98
N VAL A 75 -6.17 -12.69 -4.09
CA VAL A 75 -6.47 -12.19 -5.44
C VAL A 75 -7.92 -11.74 -5.65
N ASN A 76 -8.83 -12.10 -4.74
CA ASN A 76 -10.23 -11.67 -4.76
C ASN A 76 -10.46 -10.38 -3.97
N THR A 77 -9.40 -9.71 -3.50
CA THR A 77 -9.53 -8.47 -2.72
C THR A 77 -10.31 -7.43 -3.52
N THR A 78 -11.29 -6.81 -2.87
CA THR A 78 -12.10 -5.73 -3.42
C THR A 78 -11.89 -4.45 -2.64
N ILE A 79 -12.09 -3.32 -3.32
CA ILE A 79 -12.13 -2.00 -2.69
C ILE A 79 -13.45 -1.34 -3.06
N THR A 80 -14.12 -0.80 -2.05
CA THR A 80 -15.36 -0.04 -2.22
C THR A 80 -15.18 1.35 -1.62
N PHE A 81 -15.65 2.37 -2.33
CA PHE A 81 -15.73 3.74 -1.84
C PHE A 81 -17.16 4.03 -1.40
N LEU A 82 -17.33 4.39 -0.13
CA LEU A 82 -18.61 4.75 0.44
C LEU A 82 -18.47 6.07 1.20
N GLU A 83 -19.07 7.13 0.65
CA GLU A 83 -18.91 8.50 1.14
C GLU A 83 -17.42 8.86 1.26
N ASP A 84 -16.97 9.28 2.43
CA ASP A 84 -15.58 9.61 2.74
C ASP A 84 -14.77 8.41 3.26
N ASN A 85 -15.18 7.17 2.95
CA ASN A 85 -14.49 5.97 3.42
C ASN A 85 -14.07 5.03 2.30
N ILE A 86 -12.92 4.41 2.49
CA ILE A 86 -12.47 3.25 1.75
C ILE A 86 -12.74 1.99 2.59
N ILE A 87 -13.24 0.95 1.94
CA ILE A 87 -13.41 -0.38 2.52
C ILE A 87 -12.57 -1.35 1.67
N ILE A 88 -11.56 -1.97 2.29
CA ILE A 88 -10.70 -2.97 1.65
C ILE A 88 -11.12 -4.33 2.20
N ASP A 89 -11.71 -5.16 1.36
CA ASP A 89 -12.17 -6.50 1.72
C ASP A 89 -11.30 -7.56 1.04
N PRO A 90 -10.43 -8.28 1.77
CA PRO A 90 -9.60 -9.34 1.19
C PRO A 90 -10.40 -10.56 0.70
N GLN A 91 -11.70 -10.65 0.97
CA GLN A 91 -12.56 -11.79 0.61
C GLN A 91 -12.01 -13.13 1.12
N ALA A 92 -11.29 -13.10 2.25
CA ALA A 92 -10.68 -14.26 2.87
C ALA A 92 -11.47 -14.67 4.11
N SER A 93 -11.72 -15.97 4.29
CA SER A 93 -12.60 -16.51 5.34
C SER A 93 -12.24 -16.10 6.78
N LEU A 94 -10.99 -15.67 7.02
CA LEU A 94 -10.48 -15.30 8.34
C LEU A 94 -10.04 -13.83 8.46
N ALA A 95 -10.16 -13.03 7.40
CA ALA A 95 -9.76 -11.63 7.44
C ALA A 95 -10.99 -10.73 7.35
N LEU A 96 -11.10 -9.78 8.27
CA LEU A 96 -12.19 -8.81 8.28
C LEU A 96 -11.87 -7.65 7.31
N PRO A 97 -12.90 -7.07 6.67
CA PRO A 97 -12.72 -5.86 5.88
C PRO A 97 -12.15 -4.71 6.73
N GLU A 98 -11.20 -3.96 6.18
CA GLU A 98 -10.65 -2.75 6.80
C GLU A 98 -11.43 -1.54 6.27
N LYS A 99 -12.02 -0.76 7.16
CA LYS A 99 -12.63 0.54 6.85
C LYS A 99 -11.73 1.67 7.35
N SER A 100 -11.43 2.63 6.48
CA SER A 100 -10.68 3.84 6.85
C SER A 100 -11.30 5.07 6.17
N PRO A 101 -11.28 6.26 6.81
CA PRO A 101 -11.57 7.49 6.10
C PRO A 101 -10.58 7.69 4.95
N CYS A 102 -11.04 8.19 3.82
CA CYS A 102 -10.22 8.44 2.64
C CYS A 102 -10.57 9.77 1.95
N LYS A 103 -9.62 10.31 1.20
CA LYS A 103 -9.85 11.45 0.31
C LYS A 103 -8.96 11.35 -0.94
N PHE A 104 -9.39 11.98 -2.02
CA PHE A 104 -8.59 12.12 -3.24
C PHE A 104 -8.11 13.57 -3.40
N GLU A 105 -6.80 13.75 -3.60
CA GLU A 105 -6.19 15.06 -3.83
C GLU A 105 -5.17 14.95 -4.96
N GLY A 106 -5.33 15.72 -6.04
CA GLY A 106 -4.38 15.76 -7.16
C GLY A 106 -4.14 14.41 -7.85
N GLY A 107 -5.17 13.55 -7.93
CA GLY A 107 -5.07 12.20 -8.51
C GLY A 107 -4.43 11.16 -7.60
N SER A 108 -4.23 11.48 -6.32
CA SER A 108 -3.70 10.56 -5.32
C SER A 108 -4.75 10.26 -4.26
N LEU A 109 -4.81 9.00 -3.83
CA LEU A 109 -5.62 8.52 -2.72
C LEU A 109 -4.84 8.65 -1.40
N TYR A 110 -5.48 9.25 -0.41
CA TYR A 110 -5.01 9.32 0.96
C TYR A 110 -5.99 8.61 1.90
N ILE A 111 -5.47 7.87 2.88
CA ILE A 111 -6.25 7.22 3.93
C ILE A 111 -5.87 7.76 5.30
N SER A 112 -6.83 7.86 6.22
CA SER A 112 -6.57 8.30 7.59
C SER A 112 -6.18 7.10 8.46
N LYS A 113 -4.94 7.09 8.95
CA LYS A 113 -4.47 6.12 9.95
C LYS A 113 -3.97 6.88 11.17
N ALA A 114 -4.45 6.50 12.36
CA ALA A 114 -4.14 7.17 13.62
C ALA A 114 -4.33 8.70 13.57
N SER A 115 -5.40 9.16 12.90
CA SER A 115 -5.72 10.59 12.70
C SER A 115 -4.74 11.37 11.81
N GLN A 116 -3.91 10.67 11.03
CA GLN A 116 -3.02 11.28 10.04
C GLN A 116 -3.39 10.82 8.64
N TRP A 117 -3.47 11.78 7.70
CA TRP A 117 -3.63 11.48 6.29
C TRP A 117 -2.32 10.94 5.73
N GLN A 118 -2.35 9.69 5.29
CA GLN A 118 -1.22 9.01 4.69
C GLN A 118 -1.53 8.76 3.22
N TYR A 119 -0.55 9.01 2.37
CA TYR A 119 -0.62 8.60 0.97
C TYR A 119 -0.86 7.08 0.92
N PHE A 120 -1.59 6.61 -0.09
CA PHE A 120 -1.90 5.19 -0.25
C PHE A 120 -1.70 4.69 -1.69
N GLY A 121 -2.00 5.54 -2.68
CA GLY A 121 -1.88 5.19 -4.09
C GLY A 121 -2.28 6.33 -5.01
N ASP A 122 -2.29 6.06 -6.30
CA ASP A 122 -2.72 7.00 -7.34
C ASP A 122 -3.92 6.45 -8.10
N GLY A 123 -4.78 7.36 -8.58
CA GLY A 123 -5.98 7.03 -9.36
C GLY A 123 -7.24 7.72 -8.84
N ASP A 124 -8.38 7.07 -9.06
CA ASP A 124 -9.72 7.53 -8.67
C ASP A 124 -10.59 6.34 -8.21
N GLN A 125 -11.88 6.56 -7.94
CA GLN A 125 -12.79 5.52 -7.43
C GLN A 125 -12.99 4.34 -8.39
N ARG A 126 -12.67 4.48 -9.68
CA ARG A 126 -12.84 3.44 -10.71
C ARG A 126 -11.56 2.65 -10.97
N MET A 127 -10.40 3.24 -10.71
CA MET A 127 -9.12 2.58 -10.86
C MET A 127 -8.09 3.15 -9.90
N ILE A 128 -7.47 2.29 -9.10
CA ILE A 128 -6.41 2.68 -8.16
C ILE A 128 -5.18 1.80 -8.32
N THR A 129 -4.02 2.42 -8.27
CA THR A 129 -2.74 1.75 -8.06
C THR A 129 -2.28 1.99 -6.63
N ILE A 130 -2.42 0.98 -5.77
CA ILE A 130 -1.88 1.02 -4.41
C ILE A 130 -0.38 0.81 -4.48
N ARG A 131 0.38 1.73 -3.85
CA ARG A 131 1.85 1.66 -3.79
C ARG A 131 2.28 1.11 -2.43
N GLN A 132 3.02 0.01 -2.43
CA GLN A 132 3.58 -0.58 -1.21
C GLN A 132 5.10 -0.58 -1.31
N HIS A 133 5.78 0.11 -0.38
CA HIS A 133 7.24 0.13 -0.38
C HIS A 133 7.80 -0.88 0.61
N TYR A 134 8.82 -1.58 0.15
CA TYR A 134 9.56 -2.54 0.97
C TYR A 134 11.01 -2.13 1.02
N ILE A 135 11.59 -2.28 2.21
CA ILE A 135 13.00 -2.05 2.46
C ILE A 135 13.58 -3.35 3.00
N ALA A 136 14.66 -3.81 2.38
CA ALA A 136 15.51 -4.85 2.93
C ALA A 136 16.88 -4.24 3.22
N HIS A 137 17.40 -4.40 4.42
CA HIS A 137 18.72 -3.91 4.78
C HIS A 137 19.53 -4.95 5.53
N LYS A 138 20.85 -4.82 5.43
CA LYS A 138 21.84 -5.65 6.11
C LYS A 138 22.96 -4.73 6.58
N GLN A 139 23.20 -4.68 7.88
CA GLN A 139 24.33 -3.95 8.45
C GLN A 139 25.61 -4.81 8.39
N ASN A 140 26.77 -4.18 8.39
CA ASN A 140 28.07 -4.85 8.48
C ASN A 140 28.08 -5.87 9.64
N GLY A 141 28.57 -7.08 9.37
CA GLY A 141 28.61 -8.19 10.33
C GLY A 141 27.28 -8.93 10.52
N SER A 142 26.16 -8.44 9.98
CA SER A 142 24.91 -9.21 9.95
C SER A 142 25.00 -10.36 8.96
N GLU A 143 24.31 -11.47 9.22
CA GLU A 143 24.21 -12.60 8.28
C GLU A 143 22.95 -12.54 7.42
N LYS A 144 21.90 -11.85 7.88
CA LYS A 144 20.56 -11.88 7.27
C LYS A 144 20.05 -10.47 6.96
N PHE A 145 19.28 -10.38 5.88
CA PHE A 145 18.50 -9.18 5.58
C PHE A 145 17.34 -9.05 6.56
N GLN A 146 17.17 -7.85 7.09
CA GLN A 146 15.95 -7.44 7.76
C GLN A 146 15.04 -6.77 6.75
N ILE A 147 13.81 -7.27 6.62
CA ILE A 147 12.83 -6.79 5.65
C ILE A 147 11.69 -6.15 6.40
N LYS A 148 11.24 -5.00 5.93
CA LYS A 148 10.01 -4.37 6.42
C LYS A 148 9.27 -3.65 5.31
N GLN A 149 7.96 -3.61 5.45
CA GLN A 149 7.11 -2.68 4.71
C GLN A 149 7.15 -1.33 5.44
N VAL A 150 7.29 -0.25 4.67
CA VAL A 150 7.25 1.11 5.23
C VAL A 150 5.94 1.80 4.86
N PRO A 151 5.53 2.85 5.58
CA PRO A 151 4.34 3.62 5.22
C PRO A 151 4.38 4.03 3.75
N PRO A 152 3.25 3.97 3.00
CA PRO A 152 3.25 4.38 1.60
C PRO A 152 3.64 5.85 1.45
N GLN A 153 4.49 6.14 0.47
CA GLN A 153 4.93 7.50 0.17
C GLN A 153 4.85 7.74 -1.34
N LYS A 154 4.48 8.96 -1.73
CA LYS A 154 4.38 9.30 -3.15
C LYS A 154 5.75 9.25 -3.83
N ASP A 155 6.73 9.87 -3.21
CA ASP A 155 8.09 10.03 -3.75
C ASP A 155 9.12 9.27 -2.90
N MET A 156 9.13 7.94 -3.04
CA MET A 156 10.14 7.09 -2.40
C MET A 156 11.49 7.21 -3.11
N ASN A 157 12.57 7.41 -2.36
CA ASN A 157 13.94 7.48 -2.90
C ASN A 157 14.95 6.89 -1.91
N GLY A 158 16.24 6.86 -2.29
CA GLY A 158 17.31 6.28 -1.48
C GLY A 158 17.47 6.89 -0.08
N GLU A 159 17.35 8.22 0.07
CA GLU A 159 17.47 8.88 1.38
C GLU A 159 16.25 8.61 2.27
N VAL A 160 15.05 8.59 1.69
CA VAL A 160 13.84 8.17 2.42
C VAL A 160 13.98 6.73 2.89
N ALA A 161 14.47 5.84 2.01
CA ALA A 161 14.73 4.44 2.36
C ALA A 161 15.76 4.31 3.50
N ALA A 162 16.84 5.09 3.44
CA ALA A 162 17.87 5.12 4.47
C ALA A 162 17.32 5.63 5.81
N GLY A 163 16.51 6.70 5.80
CA GLY A 163 15.82 7.23 6.99
C GLY A 163 14.80 6.28 7.60
N GLN A 164 14.25 5.38 6.78
CA GLN A 164 13.45 4.25 7.23
C GLN A 164 14.30 3.03 7.56
N SER A 165 15.60 3.12 7.78
CA SER A 165 16.46 1.98 8.15
C SER A 165 17.36 2.37 9.34
N PRO A 166 18.13 1.43 9.93
CA PRO A 166 19.12 1.77 10.94
C PRO A 166 20.22 2.74 10.47
N PHE A 167 20.36 2.96 9.15
CA PHE A 167 21.36 3.87 8.60
C PHE A 167 21.01 5.34 8.84
N GLY A 168 19.71 5.69 8.84
CA GLY A 168 19.21 7.06 8.98
C GLY A 168 19.43 7.94 7.74
N GLU A 169 20.62 7.92 7.15
CA GLU A 169 20.97 8.62 5.91
C GLU A 169 21.94 7.75 5.10
N LEU A 170 21.96 7.87 3.77
CA LEU A 170 22.88 7.07 2.95
C LEU A 170 24.34 7.35 3.33
N LYS A 171 24.67 8.60 3.65
CA LYS A 171 26.03 9.02 4.06
C LYS A 171 26.58 8.25 5.28
N ASN A 172 25.70 7.69 6.12
CA ASN A 172 26.09 6.98 7.34
C ASN A 172 26.38 5.49 7.11
N MET A 173 26.13 4.97 5.90
CA MET A 173 26.41 3.57 5.57
C MET A 173 27.93 3.32 5.57
N VAL A 174 28.33 2.22 6.20
CA VAL A 174 29.72 1.77 6.30
C VAL A 174 29.97 0.54 5.44
N GLU A 175 31.23 0.22 5.18
CA GLU A 175 31.63 -0.93 4.36
C GLU A 175 30.90 -2.21 4.81
N GLY A 176 30.33 -2.95 3.85
CA GLY A 176 29.54 -4.15 4.12
C GLY A 176 28.05 -3.89 4.37
N ASP A 177 27.63 -2.63 4.53
CA ASP A 177 26.21 -2.27 4.58
C ASP A 177 25.55 -2.43 3.20
N THR A 178 24.31 -2.89 3.22
CA THR A 178 23.46 -2.98 2.02
C THR A 178 22.07 -2.49 2.35
N LEU A 179 21.55 -1.61 1.51
CA LEU A 179 20.17 -1.15 1.52
C LEU A 179 19.54 -1.50 0.17
N ILE A 180 18.37 -2.10 0.20
CA ILE A 180 17.56 -2.41 -0.97
C ILE A 180 16.18 -1.84 -0.71
N TRP A 181 15.61 -1.14 -1.67
CA TRP A 181 14.20 -0.81 -1.62
C TRP A 181 13.52 -1.03 -2.97
N CYS A 182 12.22 -1.23 -2.94
CA CYS A 182 11.38 -1.28 -4.14
C CYS A 182 9.96 -0.83 -3.83
N THR A 183 9.24 -0.42 -4.87
CA THR A 183 7.79 -0.24 -4.81
C THR A 183 7.10 -1.41 -5.51
N ARG A 184 6.08 -1.96 -4.86
CA ARG A 184 5.11 -2.87 -5.45
C ARG A 184 3.83 -2.11 -5.70
N ASN A 185 3.39 -2.11 -6.95
CA ASN A 185 2.21 -1.43 -7.44
C ASN A 185 1.10 -2.47 -7.66
N SER A 186 0.05 -2.44 -6.86
CA SER A 186 -1.12 -3.31 -7.00
C SER A 186 -2.28 -2.53 -7.59
N VAL A 187 -2.74 -2.97 -8.76
CA VAL A 187 -3.78 -2.31 -9.56
C VAL A 187 -5.15 -2.90 -9.25
N PHE A 188 -6.11 -2.02 -8.99
CA PHE A 188 -7.52 -2.32 -8.79
C PHE A 188 -8.36 -1.61 -9.84
N ARG A 189 -9.34 -2.31 -10.44
CA ARG A 189 -10.24 -1.79 -11.48
C ARG A 189 -11.53 -2.62 -11.58
#